data_AF-A0A9W5UXY0-F1
#
_entry.id   AF-A0A9W5UXY0-F1
#
_cell.length_a   1.000
_cell.length_b   1.000
_cell.length_c   1.000
_cell.angle_alpha   90.00
_cell.angle_beta   90.00
_cell.angle_gamma   90.00
#
_symmetry.space_group_name_H-M   'P 1'
#
loop_
_entity.id
_entity.type
_entity.pdbx_description
1 polymer ?
#
loop_
_entity_poly.entity_id
_entity_poly.type
_entity_poly.pdbx_seq_one_letter_code
_entity_poly.pdbx_strand_id
1 'polypeptide(L)'
;MGIDASLFCLCRRVRLFLGKPVRNSWDDIIYFAYAHPNAPNHSQSREMSGALWKILAEHVGHQLQVIYDSQLEYDEMWEPPGPPAKIGGDEPGDIEFDDYLADWPEDDFADYPSNGWDVSKTGYLACFRCRERLCLGHAVRDADGRVLFFHRGGLETPANSRQPVLNRAAWRFLARHSTHELPIIVGPPYDRDIDGYVEIGGQRPDDVPFDNYLANWPG
;
A
#
# COMPACT_ATOMS: atom_id res chain seq x y z
N MET A 1 12.03 24.49 -0.23
CA MET A 1 12.05 23.11 -0.78
C MET A 1 11.00 22.33 -0.02
N GLY A 2 10.10 21.61 -0.70
CA GLY A 2 9.08 20.81 -0.02
C GLY A 2 9.72 19.53 0.52
N ILE A 3 9.19 19.02 1.62
CA ILE A 3 9.60 17.73 2.19
C ILE A 3 8.92 16.63 1.36
N ASP A 4 9.68 15.70 0.82
CA ASP A 4 9.14 14.55 0.10
C ASP A 4 8.86 13.40 1.08
N ALA A 5 7.88 12.55 0.73
CA ALA A 5 7.49 11.38 1.51
C ALA A 5 7.75 10.09 0.71
N SER A 6 8.14 9.03 1.41
CA SER A 6 8.32 7.69 0.82
C SER A 6 7.71 6.62 1.71
N LEU A 7 7.12 5.57 1.11
CA LEU A 7 6.76 4.34 1.82
C LEU A 7 7.99 3.45 1.88
N PHE A 8 8.41 3.10 3.08
CA PHE A 8 9.65 2.38 3.33
C PHE A 8 9.38 0.99 3.88
N CYS A 9 10.10 -0.02 3.38
CA CYS A 9 10.23 -1.30 4.06
C CYS A 9 11.61 -1.43 4.70
N LEU A 10 11.66 -1.37 6.03
CA LEU A 10 12.89 -1.48 6.81
C LEU A 10 13.64 -2.80 6.57
N CYS A 11 12.90 -3.91 6.43
CA CYS A 11 13.49 -5.24 6.30
C CYS A 11 14.25 -5.47 4.97
N ARG A 12 13.80 -4.81 3.90
CA ARG A 12 14.31 -5.05 2.53
C ARG A 12 15.00 -3.85 1.92
N ARG A 13 15.05 -2.72 2.65
CA ARG A 13 15.66 -1.45 2.21
C ARG A 13 15.18 -1.05 0.81
N VAL A 14 13.86 -1.06 0.63
CA VAL A 14 13.20 -0.56 -0.58
C VAL A 14 12.25 0.56 -0.20
N ARG A 15 12.13 1.56 -1.06
CA ARG A 15 11.23 2.69 -0.87
C ARG A 15 10.45 3.02 -2.12
N LEU A 16 9.19 3.38 -1.95
CA LEU A 16 8.35 3.96 -3.02
C LEU A 16 8.14 5.43 -2.72
N PHE A 17 8.51 6.28 -3.66
CA PHE A 17 8.22 7.71 -3.56
C PHE A 17 6.70 7.94 -3.54
N LEU A 18 6.20 8.67 -2.54
CA LEU A 18 4.77 8.95 -2.41
C LEU A 18 4.41 10.36 -2.88
N GLY A 19 5.39 11.26 -3.08
CA GLY A 19 5.13 12.67 -3.37
C GLY A 19 5.28 13.57 -2.15
N LYS A 20 4.82 14.81 -2.29
CA LYS A 20 4.83 15.83 -1.23
C LYS A 20 3.57 15.70 -0.38
N PRO A 21 3.66 15.64 0.95
CA PRO A 21 2.51 15.59 1.82
C PRO A 21 1.73 16.91 1.73
N VAL A 22 0.44 16.82 1.42
CA VAL A 22 -0.49 17.95 1.48
C VAL A 22 -1.22 17.91 2.80
N ARG A 23 -1.17 19.00 3.55
CA ARG A 23 -1.69 19.09 4.92
C ARG A 23 -2.95 19.94 5.02
N ASN A 24 -3.80 19.63 5.99
CA ASN A 24 -4.95 20.46 6.36
C ASN A 24 -4.52 21.60 7.31
N SER A 25 -5.49 22.41 7.76
CA SER A 25 -5.26 23.49 8.73
C SER A 25 -4.85 23.03 10.13
N TRP A 26 -4.97 21.73 10.43
CA TRP A 26 -4.55 21.09 11.68
C TRP A 26 -3.21 20.36 11.55
N ASP A 27 -2.51 20.55 10.43
CA ASP A 27 -1.24 19.91 10.10
C ASP A 27 -1.32 18.38 9.84
N ASP A 28 -2.52 17.79 9.77
CA ASP A 28 -2.64 16.39 9.35
C ASP A 28 -2.40 16.25 7.84
N ILE A 29 -1.73 15.16 7.46
CA ILE A 29 -1.53 14.82 6.06
C ILE A 29 -2.83 14.25 5.49
N ILE A 30 -3.34 14.93 4.46
CA ILE A 30 -4.58 14.56 3.80
C ILE A 30 -4.30 13.59 2.65
N TYR A 31 -3.31 13.90 1.81
CA TYR A 31 -2.90 13.09 0.66
C TYR A 31 -1.46 13.46 0.27
N PHE A 32 -0.90 12.75 -0.71
CA PHE A 32 0.39 13.06 -1.28
C PHE A 32 0.23 13.55 -2.72
N ALA A 33 0.88 14.66 -3.06
CA ALA A 33 0.81 15.27 -4.39
C ALA A 33 2.14 15.15 -5.11
N TYR A 34 2.10 15.00 -6.43
CA TYR A 34 3.29 15.16 -7.24
C TYR A 34 3.83 16.59 -7.11
N ALA A 35 5.14 16.76 -7.31
CA ALA A 35 5.73 18.10 -7.36
C ALA A 35 5.23 18.94 -8.54
N HIS A 36 4.58 18.34 -9.54
CA HIS A 36 4.08 18.98 -10.73
C HIS A 36 2.55 19.18 -10.66
N PRO A 37 2.02 20.41 -10.76
CA PRO A 37 0.61 20.73 -10.48
C PRO A 37 -0.42 20.11 -11.44
N ASN A 38 0.03 19.58 -12.57
CA ASN A 38 -0.82 18.93 -13.57
C ASN A 38 -0.68 17.39 -13.58
N ALA A 39 0.12 16.81 -12.69
CA ALA A 39 0.23 15.36 -12.60
C ALA A 39 -1.09 14.79 -12.05
N PRO A 40 -1.53 13.60 -12.53
CA PRO A 40 -2.65 12.91 -11.92
C PRO A 40 -2.35 12.62 -10.45
N ASN A 41 -3.40 12.54 -9.63
CA ASN A 41 -3.23 12.12 -8.25
C ASN A 41 -2.69 10.68 -8.21
N HIS A 42 -1.83 10.33 -7.25
CA HIS A 42 -1.22 9.00 -7.18
C HIS A 42 -2.26 7.88 -7.10
N SER A 43 -3.41 8.14 -6.47
CA SER A 43 -4.56 7.23 -6.42
C SER A 43 -5.21 6.95 -7.78
N GLN A 44 -4.90 7.76 -8.79
CA GLN A 44 -5.35 7.63 -10.18
C GLN A 44 -4.23 7.18 -11.13
N SER A 45 -2.97 7.19 -10.69
CA SER A 45 -1.85 6.69 -11.49
C SER A 45 -1.78 5.17 -11.41
N ARG A 46 -1.80 4.54 -12.60
CA ARG A 46 -1.68 3.08 -12.76
C ARG A 46 -0.35 2.57 -12.21
N GLU A 47 0.76 3.20 -12.62
CA GLU A 47 2.12 2.83 -12.21
C GLU A 47 2.30 2.93 -10.71
N MET A 48 1.88 4.06 -10.13
CA MET A 48 1.98 4.32 -8.69
C MET A 48 1.15 3.34 -7.87
N SER A 49 -0.09 3.11 -8.28
CA SER A 49 -0.96 2.16 -7.58
C SER A 49 -0.46 0.73 -7.77
N GLY A 50 -0.03 0.34 -8.97
CA GLY A 50 0.60 -0.95 -9.24
C GLY A 50 1.81 -1.20 -8.35
N ALA A 51 2.73 -0.24 -8.26
CA ALA A 51 3.92 -0.33 -7.41
C ALA A 51 3.55 -0.43 -5.93
N LEU A 52 2.56 0.35 -5.47
CA LEU A 52 2.04 0.24 -4.11
C LEU A 52 1.51 -1.17 -3.83
N TRP A 53 0.65 -1.71 -4.69
CA TRP A 53 0.09 -3.05 -4.51
C TRP A 53 1.15 -4.15 -4.55
N LYS A 54 2.14 -4.01 -5.43
CA LYS A 54 3.28 -4.94 -5.49
C LYS A 54 4.09 -4.91 -4.19
N ILE A 55 4.42 -3.73 -3.67
CA ILE A 55 5.09 -3.60 -2.35
C ILE A 55 4.25 -4.25 -1.24
N LEU A 56 2.94 -4.02 -1.22
CA LEU A 56 2.09 -4.63 -0.19
C LEU A 56 2.13 -6.16 -0.26
N ALA A 57 2.19 -6.76 -1.46
CA ALA A 57 2.24 -8.20 -1.64
C ALA A 57 3.63 -8.80 -1.33
N GLU A 58 4.71 -8.18 -1.80
CA GLU A 58 6.08 -8.66 -1.60
C GLU A 58 6.56 -8.53 -0.16
N HIS A 59 5.94 -7.63 0.60
CA HIS A 59 6.36 -7.30 1.96
C HIS A 59 5.37 -7.76 3.04
N VAL A 60 4.57 -8.80 2.75
CA VAL A 60 3.75 -9.48 3.76
C VAL A 60 4.62 -9.96 4.93
N GLY A 61 4.20 -9.65 6.15
CA GLY A 61 4.95 -9.95 7.37
C GLY A 61 6.08 -8.97 7.67
N HIS A 62 6.35 -7.99 6.80
CA HIS A 62 7.23 -6.88 7.12
C HIS A 62 6.45 -5.71 7.71
N GLN A 63 7.21 -4.80 8.31
CA GLN A 63 6.73 -3.51 8.77
C GLN A 63 7.05 -2.44 7.73
N LEU A 64 6.01 -1.71 7.32
CA LEU A 64 6.16 -0.53 6.48
C LEU A 64 6.02 0.74 7.32
N GLN A 65 6.61 1.83 6.85
CA GLN A 65 6.48 3.15 7.46
C GLN A 65 6.55 4.22 6.38
N VAL A 66 5.79 5.30 6.53
CA VAL A 66 6.00 6.49 5.71
C VAL A 66 7.09 7.34 6.37
N ILE A 67 8.13 7.63 5.60
CA ILE A 67 9.29 8.43 6.03
C ILE A 67 9.33 9.74 5.25
N TYR A 68 9.94 10.75 5.84
CA TYR A 68 10.12 12.06 5.22
C TYR A 68 11.59 12.40 5.11
N ASP A 69 11.97 13.03 4.00
CA ASP A 69 13.38 13.38 3.71
C ASP A 69 14.02 14.34 4.75
N SER A 70 13.22 14.95 5.63
CA SER A 70 13.70 15.82 6.70
C SER A 70 13.86 15.14 8.07
N GLN A 71 13.54 13.86 8.21
CA GLN A 71 13.65 13.15 9.49
C GLN A 71 15.09 12.70 9.75
N LEU A 72 15.56 12.75 10.99
CA LEU A 72 16.91 12.24 11.34
C LEU A 72 17.07 10.74 11.04
N GLU A 73 15.98 9.98 11.19
CA GLU A 73 15.89 8.57 10.82
C GLU A 73 16.19 8.36 9.31
N TYR A 74 15.95 9.37 8.47
CA TYR A 74 16.30 9.37 7.05
C TYR A 74 17.80 9.27 6.83
N ASP A 75 18.59 10.00 7.60
CA ASP A 75 20.05 10.00 7.49
C ASP A 75 20.64 8.68 7.97
N GLU A 76 20.09 8.11 9.05
CA GLU A 76 20.48 6.79 9.57
C GLU A 76 20.14 5.67 8.58
N MET A 77 19.05 5.80 7.81
CA MET A 77 18.71 4.86 6.75
C MET A 77 19.72 4.85 5.60
N TRP A 78 20.57 5.87 5.45
CA TRP A 78 21.63 5.92 4.42
C TRP A 78 22.95 5.28 4.85
N GLU A 79 23.04 4.75 6.07
CA GLU A 79 24.22 4.03 6.55
C GLU A 79 24.48 2.69 5.80
N PRO A 80 25.71 2.14 5.86
CA PRO A 80 26.10 0.95 5.11
C PRO A 80 25.10 -0.22 5.20
N PRO A 81 24.82 -0.93 4.08
CA PRO A 81 25.62 -1.00 2.86
C PRO A 81 25.34 0.10 1.81
N GLY A 82 24.61 1.15 2.17
CA GLY A 82 24.30 2.26 1.29
C GLY A 82 22.81 2.34 0.97
N PRO A 83 22.43 3.12 -0.05
CA PRO A 83 21.08 3.58 -0.22
C PRO A 83 20.01 2.49 -0.40
N PRO A 84 18.86 2.53 0.32
CA PRO A 84 17.68 1.78 -0.10
C PRO A 84 17.31 2.06 -1.55
N ALA A 85 16.92 1.00 -2.26
CA ALA A 85 16.47 1.10 -3.64
C ALA A 85 15.17 1.90 -3.71
N LYS A 86 15.16 2.98 -4.50
CA LYS A 86 13.98 3.82 -4.71
C LYS A 86 13.26 3.38 -5.98
N ILE A 87 11.97 3.09 -5.85
CA ILE A 87 11.09 2.77 -6.98
C ILE A 87 10.50 4.08 -7.50
N GLY A 88 10.55 4.26 -8.83
CA GLY A 88 10.00 5.42 -9.51
C GLY A 88 10.82 6.69 -9.31
N GLY A 89 12.10 6.55 -9.00
CA GLY A 89 13.02 7.67 -8.89
C GLY A 89 13.75 7.97 -10.21
N ASP A 90 14.40 9.13 -10.26
CA ASP A 90 15.09 9.68 -11.42
C ASP A 90 16.61 9.74 -11.26
N GLU A 91 17.14 9.24 -10.14
CA GLU A 91 18.57 9.20 -9.85
C GLU A 91 19.24 7.90 -10.33
N PRO A 92 20.55 7.91 -10.62
CA PRO A 92 21.29 6.69 -10.94
C PRO A 92 21.19 5.66 -9.80
N GLY A 93 20.65 4.49 -10.10
CA GLY A 93 20.44 3.41 -9.12
C GLY A 93 19.00 3.30 -8.61
N ASP A 94 18.13 4.24 -8.97
CA ASP A 94 16.69 4.11 -8.79
C ASP A 94 16.14 3.03 -9.75
N ILE A 95 15.08 2.36 -9.32
CA ILE A 95 14.37 1.33 -10.10
C ILE A 95 13.23 2.02 -10.84
N GLU A 96 13.22 1.94 -12.17
CA GLU A 96 12.12 2.46 -12.98
C GLU A 96 10.81 1.70 -12.70
N PHE A 97 9.66 2.36 -12.87
CA PHE A 97 8.36 1.70 -12.63
C PHE A 97 8.15 0.49 -13.55
N ASP A 98 8.51 0.61 -14.82
CA ASP A 98 8.35 -0.48 -15.80
C ASP A 98 9.21 -1.69 -15.40
N ASP A 99 10.45 -1.46 -14.97
CA ASP A 99 11.34 -2.51 -14.48
C ASP A 99 10.80 -3.15 -13.19
N TYR A 100 10.30 -2.33 -12.26
CA TYR A 100 9.72 -2.85 -11.03
C TYR A 100 8.41 -3.60 -11.27
N LEU A 101 7.64 -3.28 -12.30
CA LEU A 101 6.33 -3.88 -12.59
C LEU A 101 6.39 -4.97 -13.68
N ALA A 102 7.56 -5.28 -14.22
CA ALA A 102 7.72 -6.19 -15.35
C ALA A 102 7.11 -7.61 -15.13
N ASP A 103 7.10 -8.09 -13.89
CA ASP A 103 6.54 -9.37 -13.47
C ASP A 103 5.22 -9.22 -12.66
N TRP A 104 4.64 -8.01 -12.61
CA TRP A 104 3.40 -7.77 -11.89
C TRP A 104 2.20 -8.28 -12.71
N PRO A 105 1.39 -9.22 -12.19
CA PRO A 105 0.39 -9.94 -12.98
C PRO A 105 -0.91 -9.14 -13.22
N GLU A 106 -0.81 -7.88 -13.65
CA GLU A 106 -1.93 -6.92 -13.64
C GLU A 106 -3.12 -7.29 -14.57
N ASP A 107 -2.85 -8.01 -15.65
CA ASP A 107 -3.82 -8.31 -16.71
C ASP A 107 -4.22 -9.81 -16.76
N ASP A 108 -3.43 -10.71 -16.14
CA ASP A 108 -3.55 -12.18 -16.32
C ASP A 108 -4.07 -12.90 -15.05
N PHE A 109 -4.79 -12.21 -14.17
CA PHE A 109 -5.32 -12.79 -12.93
C PHE A 109 -6.28 -13.97 -13.16
N ALA A 110 -6.94 -14.03 -14.30
CA ALA A 110 -7.93 -15.06 -14.63
C ALA A 110 -7.31 -16.46 -14.78
N ASP A 111 -5.98 -16.57 -14.96
CA ASP A 111 -5.27 -17.84 -15.16
C ASP A 111 -4.68 -18.42 -13.87
N TYR A 112 -4.53 -17.61 -12.81
CA TYR A 112 -4.10 -18.08 -11.49
C TYR A 112 -5.10 -19.02 -10.75
N PRO A 113 -6.44 -18.90 -10.92
CA PRO A 113 -7.46 -19.73 -10.27
C PRO A 113 -7.31 -21.24 -10.47
N SER A 114 -6.74 -21.68 -11.60
CA SER A 114 -6.59 -23.11 -11.88
C SER A 114 -5.54 -23.80 -11.01
N ASN A 115 -4.72 -23.05 -10.27
CA ASN A 115 -3.59 -23.57 -9.49
C ASN A 115 -3.84 -23.64 -7.97
N GLY A 116 -5.08 -23.42 -7.50
CA GLY A 116 -5.45 -23.65 -6.10
C GLY A 116 -5.34 -22.41 -5.21
N TRP A 117 -6.20 -21.42 -5.42
CA TRP A 117 -6.29 -20.25 -4.53
C TRP A 117 -6.60 -20.68 -3.09
N ASP A 118 -5.70 -20.38 -2.16
CA ASP A 118 -6.05 -20.35 -0.75
C ASP A 118 -6.81 -19.05 -0.43
N VAL A 119 -8.08 -19.00 -0.84
CA VAL A 119 -9.01 -17.91 -0.49
C VAL A 119 -9.37 -17.89 1.00
N SER A 120 -8.86 -18.83 1.80
CA SER A 120 -9.21 -18.88 3.23
C SER A 120 -8.60 -17.73 4.04
N LYS A 121 -7.61 -17.01 3.47
CA LYS A 121 -6.92 -15.92 4.15
C LYS A 121 -7.10 -14.59 3.44
N THR A 122 -7.34 -13.56 4.26
CA THR A 122 -7.49 -12.17 3.84
C THR A 122 -6.24 -11.40 4.26
N GLY A 123 -5.76 -10.55 3.35
CA GLY A 123 -4.70 -9.60 3.61
C GLY A 123 -5.23 -8.29 4.19
N TYR A 124 -4.46 -7.71 5.10
CA TYR A 124 -4.76 -6.41 5.69
C TYR A 124 -3.50 -5.55 5.79
N LEU A 125 -3.64 -4.27 5.47
CA LEU A 125 -2.69 -3.24 5.90
C LEU A 125 -3.21 -2.67 7.22
N ALA A 126 -2.48 -2.88 8.31
CA ALA A 126 -2.97 -2.55 9.65
C ALA A 126 -2.19 -1.40 10.27
N CYS A 127 -2.83 -0.62 11.12
CA CYS A 127 -2.20 0.34 12.01
C CYS A 127 -2.59 -0.02 13.45
N PHE A 128 -1.65 -0.59 14.21
CA PHE A 128 -1.94 -1.09 15.56
C PHE A 128 -2.20 0.04 16.57
N ARG A 129 -1.57 1.20 16.37
CA ARG A 129 -1.79 2.39 17.22
C ARG A 129 -3.20 2.93 17.11
N CYS A 130 -3.74 3.00 15.89
CA CYS A 130 -5.09 3.50 15.64
C CYS A 130 -6.17 2.41 15.76
N ARG A 131 -5.77 1.14 15.84
CA ARG A 131 -6.65 -0.02 15.75
C ARG A 131 -7.53 0.05 14.49
N GLU A 132 -6.93 0.41 13.37
CA GLU A 132 -7.58 0.42 12.06
C GLU A 132 -6.87 -0.58 11.13
N ARG A 133 -7.62 -1.21 10.23
CA ARG A 133 -7.05 -2.05 9.17
C ARG A 133 -7.78 -1.87 7.86
N LEU A 134 -7.05 -1.83 6.76
CA LEU A 134 -7.59 -1.80 5.41
C LEU A 134 -7.64 -3.21 4.85
N CYS A 135 -8.83 -3.66 4.43
CA CYS A 135 -9.01 -4.97 3.80
C CYS A 135 -8.46 -4.97 2.38
N LEU A 136 -7.36 -5.69 2.16
CA LEU A 136 -6.67 -5.79 0.86
C LEU A 136 -7.33 -6.84 -0.05
N GLY A 137 -8.17 -7.73 0.50
CA GLY A 137 -8.76 -8.86 -0.22
C GLY A 137 -8.04 -10.18 0.07
N HIS A 138 -8.38 -11.23 -0.67
CA HIS A 138 -7.80 -12.55 -0.49
C HIS A 138 -6.34 -12.56 -0.92
N ALA A 139 -5.48 -13.20 -0.13
CA ALA A 139 -4.07 -13.35 -0.47
C ALA A 139 -3.90 -14.51 -1.44
N VAL A 140 -3.47 -14.24 -2.67
CA VAL A 140 -3.13 -15.28 -3.64
C VAL A 140 -1.66 -15.64 -3.46
N ARG A 141 -1.37 -16.94 -3.40
CA ARG A 141 -0.05 -17.47 -3.06
C ARG A 141 0.48 -18.39 -4.14
N ASP A 142 1.79 -18.48 -4.25
CA ASP A 142 2.46 -19.51 -5.04
C ASP A 142 2.52 -20.85 -4.29
N ALA A 143 3.11 -21.87 -4.94
CA ALA A 143 3.26 -23.21 -4.37
C ALA A 143 4.13 -23.25 -3.10
N ASP A 144 5.02 -22.27 -2.93
CA ASP A 144 5.87 -22.12 -1.73
C ASP A 144 5.17 -21.33 -0.62
N GLY A 145 3.94 -20.87 -0.86
CA GLY A 145 3.12 -20.13 0.08
C GLY A 145 3.48 -18.65 0.18
N ARG A 146 4.35 -18.11 -0.68
CA ARG A 146 4.62 -16.67 -0.76
C ARG A 146 3.40 -15.97 -1.38
N VAL A 147 3.05 -14.81 -0.85
CA VAL A 147 1.96 -13.99 -1.41
C VAL A 147 2.46 -13.36 -2.72
N LEU A 148 1.73 -13.62 -3.81
CA LEU A 148 1.97 -13.04 -5.12
C LEU A 148 1.24 -11.70 -5.25
N PHE A 149 -0.02 -11.65 -4.83
CA PHE A 149 -0.85 -10.45 -4.86
C PHE A 149 -2.06 -10.60 -3.93
N PHE A 150 -2.78 -9.50 -3.74
CA PHE A 150 -4.10 -9.50 -3.11
C PHE A 150 -5.17 -9.29 -4.16
N HIS A 151 -6.28 -10.01 -4.03
CA HIS A 151 -7.44 -9.89 -4.92
C HIS A 151 -8.71 -9.65 -4.13
N ARG A 152 -9.39 -8.55 -4.44
CA ARG A 152 -10.69 -8.22 -3.87
C ARG A 152 -11.77 -8.30 -4.94
N GLY A 153 -12.68 -9.26 -4.79
CA GLY A 153 -13.83 -9.45 -5.67
C GLY A 153 -13.89 -10.85 -6.26
N GLY A 154 -14.76 -11.04 -7.25
CA GLY A 154 -14.84 -12.27 -8.04
C GLY A 154 -13.75 -12.32 -9.12
N LEU A 155 -13.68 -13.42 -9.87
CA LEU A 155 -12.69 -13.61 -10.95
C LEU A 155 -12.79 -12.55 -12.06
N GLU A 156 -14.00 -12.07 -12.34
CA GLU A 156 -14.26 -11.01 -13.32
C GLU A 156 -13.91 -9.60 -12.82
N THR A 157 -13.54 -9.49 -11.53
CA THR A 157 -13.16 -8.19 -10.96
C THR A 157 -11.75 -7.84 -11.41
N PRO A 158 -11.47 -6.61 -11.86
CA PRO A 158 -10.11 -6.20 -12.19
C PRO A 158 -9.15 -6.34 -11.00
N ALA A 159 -7.86 -6.38 -11.31
CA ALA A 159 -6.76 -6.17 -10.38
C ALA A 159 -7.07 -5.11 -9.33
N ASN A 160 -6.63 -5.30 -8.08
CA ASN A 160 -6.73 -4.25 -7.06
C ASN A 160 -6.15 -2.91 -7.52
N SER A 161 -5.01 -2.91 -8.22
CA SER A 161 -4.36 -1.72 -8.80
C SER A 161 -5.20 -1.00 -9.85
N ARG A 162 -6.23 -1.66 -10.38
CA ARG A 162 -7.18 -1.12 -11.37
C ARG A 162 -8.54 -0.80 -10.77
N GLN A 163 -8.72 -0.95 -9.46
CA GLN A 163 -9.95 -0.60 -8.76
C GLN A 163 -9.83 0.80 -8.15
N PRO A 164 -10.43 1.85 -8.74
CA PRO A 164 -10.18 3.23 -8.31
C PRO A 164 -10.55 3.49 -6.84
N VAL A 165 -11.64 2.89 -6.36
CA VAL A 165 -12.09 3.03 -4.97
C VAL A 165 -11.08 2.40 -4.00
N LEU A 166 -10.54 1.23 -4.34
CA LEU A 166 -9.60 0.51 -3.49
C LEU A 166 -8.23 1.21 -3.46
N ASN A 167 -7.76 1.70 -4.61
CA ASN A 167 -6.56 2.54 -4.69
C ASN A 167 -6.71 3.77 -3.79
N ARG A 168 -7.79 4.52 -3.93
CA ARG A 168 -8.06 5.69 -3.08
C ARG A 168 -8.07 5.34 -1.60
N ALA A 169 -8.67 4.22 -1.21
CA ALA A 169 -8.65 3.77 0.17
C ALA A 169 -7.23 3.46 0.68
N ALA A 170 -6.40 2.80 -0.13
CA ALA A 170 -5.01 2.51 0.21
C ALA A 170 -4.18 3.80 0.38
N TRP A 171 -4.28 4.72 -0.57
CA TRP A 171 -3.59 6.00 -0.52
C TRP A 171 -4.03 6.87 0.67
N ARG A 172 -5.34 6.91 0.97
CA ARG A 172 -5.87 7.59 2.16
C ARG A 172 -5.33 6.95 3.44
N PHE A 173 -5.26 5.63 3.48
CA PHE A 173 -4.76 4.91 4.64
C PHE A 173 -3.30 5.26 4.92
N LEU A 174 -2.45 5.29 3.88
CA LEU A 174 -1.06 5.74 4.01
C LEU A 174 -0.96 7.19 4.51
N ALA A 175 -1.74 8.11 3.94
CA ALA A 175 -1.71 9.52 4.33
C ALA A 175 -2.08 9.71 5.81
N ARG A 176 -3.18 9.07 6.23
CA ARG A 176 -3.71 9.16 7.60
C ARG A 176 -2.79 8.54 8.64
N HIS A 177 -2.08 7.47 8.29
CA HIS A 177 -1.22 6.70 9.19
C HIS A 177 0.27 6.91 8.92
N SER A 178 0.61 8.03 8.30
CA SER A 178 1.94 8.34 7.75
C SER A 178 3.04 8.58 8.78
N THR A 179 2.76 8.42 10.08
CA THR A 179 3.77 8.44 11.15
C THR A 179 3.73 7.15 12.00
N HIS A 180 2.97 6.15 11.54
CA HIS A 180 2.74 4.90 12.24
C HIS A 180 3.41 3.74 11.52
N GLU A 181 3.66 2.68 12.28
CA GLU A 181 4.04 1.39 11.74
C GLU A 181 2.82 0.74 11.05
N LEU A 182 3.04 0.25 9.83
CA LEU A 182 2.02 -0.31 8.97
C LEU A 182 2.36 -1.75 8.57
N PRO A 183 2.20 -2.72 9.48
CA PRO A 183 2.39 -4.12 9.15
C PRO A 183 1.35 -4.61 8.13
N ILE A 184 1.81 -5.49 7.23
CA ILE A 184 0.93 -6.23 6.33
C ILE A 184 0.74 -7.63 6.89
N ILE A 185 -0.51 -7.94 7.25
CA ILE A 185 -0.87 -9.20 7.90
C ILE A 185 -1.77 -10.03 7.00
N VAL A 186 -1.60 -11.35 7.05
CA VAL A 186 -2.48 -12.29 6.36
C VAL A 186 -2.95 -13.34 7.35
N GLY A 187 -4.27 -13.41 7.53
CA GLY A 187 -4.89 -14.29 8.51
C GLY A 187 -6.29 -14.72 8.06
N PRO A 188 -6.96 -15.58 8.83
CA PRO A 188 -8.36 -15.88 8.56
C PRO A 188 -9.19 -14.59 8.64
N PRO A 189 -10.27 -14.46 7.85
CA PRO A 189 -11.12 -13.25 7.84
C PRO A 189 -11.79 -12.96 9.21
N TYR A 190 -11.78 -13.94 10.11
CA TYR A 190 -12.32 -13.86 11.46
C TYR A 190 -11.29 -14.16 12.55
N ASP A 191 -10.05 -13.74 12.34
CA ASP A 191 -9.03 -13.86 13.39
C ASP A 191 -9.43 -13.04 14.63
N ARG A 192 -9.51 -13.71 15.79
CA ARG A 192 -9.94 -13.15 17.08
C ARG A 192 -8.84 -12.34 17.76
N ASP A 193 -7.59 -12.55 17.36
CA ASP A 193 -6.45 -11.83 17.96
C ASP A 193 -6.39 -10.35 17.54
N ILE A 194 -7.31 -9.91 16.68
CA ILE A 194 -7.47 -8.55 16.17
C ILE A 194 -8.82 -7.95 16.62
N ASP A 195 -9.45 -8.53 17.65
CA ASP A 195 -10.70 -8.01 18.21
C ASP A 195 -10.55 -6.53 18.61
N GLY A 196 -11.50 -5.70 18.17
CA GLY A 196 -11.55 -4.26 18.42
C GLY A 196 -10.84 -3.37 17.40
N TYR A 197 -10.44 -3.90 16.24
CA TYR A 197 -10.02 -3.07 15.10
C TYR A 197 -11.23 -2.64 14.28
N VAL A 198 -11.20 -1.40 13.80
CA VAL A 198 -12.10 -0.93 12.75
C VAL A 198 -11.56 -1.40 11.41
N GLU A 199 -12.29 -2.26 10.73
CA GLU A 199 -11.94 -2.70 9.37
C GLU A 199 -12.56 -1.76 8.32
N ILE A 200 -11.72 -1.29 7.41
CA ILE A 200 -12.10 -0.46 6.28
C ILE A 200 -12.25 -1.36 5.05
N GLY A 201 -13.42 -1.27 4.43
CA GLY A 201 -13.80 -2.14 3.32
C GLY A 201 -14.07 -3.57 3.75
N GLY A 202 -14.42 -3.83 5.00
CA GLY A 202 -14.86 -5.17 5.40
C GLY A 202 -16.30 -5.48 4.95
N GLN A 203 -16.84 -6.61 5.39
CA GLN A 203 -18.20 -7.06 5.06
C GLN A 203 -19.11 -7.24 6.29
N ARG A 204 -18.59 -7.04 7.50
CA ARG A 204 -19.34 -7.13 8.73
C ARG A 204 -20.14 -5.85 8.98
N PRO A 205 -21.21 -5.91 9.79
CA PRO A 205 -22.03 -4.74 10.10
C PRO A 205 -21.28 -3.57 10.77
N ASP A 206 -20.20 -3.86 11.50
CA ASP A 206 -19.36 -2.90 12.22
C ASP A 206 -18.18 -2.38 11.38
N ASP A 207 -17.98 -2.91 10.18
CA ASP A 207 -16.94 -2.45 9.27
C ASP A 207 -17.33 -1.11 8.63
N VAL A 208 -16.32 -0.32 8.24
CA VAL A 208 -16.53 0.95 7.54
C VAL A 208 -16.48 0.71 6.03
N PRO A 209 -17.58 0.90 5.29
CA PRO A 209 -17.58 0.77 3.83
C PRO A 209 -16.64 1.78 3.18
N PHE A 210 -16.06 1.46 2.02
CA PHE A 210 -15.14 2.38 1.32
C PHE A 210 -15.74 3.75 0.99
N ASP A 211 -17.03 3.82 0.67
CA ASP A 211 -17.67 5.10 0.35
C ASP A 211 -17.73 6.03 1.56
N ASN A 212 -18.06 5.48 2.74
CA ASN A 212 -17.98 6.19 4.02
C ASN A 212 -16.51 6.49 4.37
N TYR A 213 -15.66 5.49 4.12
CA TYR A 213 -14.21 5.52 3.97
C TYR A 213 -13.72 6.85 3.46
N LEU A 214 -14.12 7.13 2.23
CA LEU A 214 -13.58 8.15 1.34
C LEU A 214 -14.42 9.42 1.30
N ALA A 215 -15.50 9.48 2.08
CA ALA A 215 -16.38 10.65 2.12
C ALA A 215 -15.56 11.92 2.40
N ASN A 216 -15.75 12.93 1.54
CA ASN A 216 -15.07 14.23 1.57
C ASN A 216 -13.54 14.18 1.48
N TRP A 217 -12.96 13.07 1.05
CA TRP A 217 -11.51 12.99 0.86
C TRP A 217 -11.12 13.58 -0.51
N PRO A 218 -10.24 14.59 -0.53
CA PRO A 218 -9.99 15.35 -1.74
C PRO A 218 -9.11 14.65 -2.76
N GLY A 219 -8.51 13.48 -2.45
CA GLY A 219 -7.57 12.91 -3.40
C GLY A 219 -7.12 11.48 -3.23
#